data_AF-A0A2V9YDT4-F1
#
_entry.id   AF-A0A2V9YDT4-F1
#
_cell.length_a   1.000
_cell.length_b   1.000
_cell.length_c   1.000
_cell.angle_alpha   90.00
_cell.angle_beta   90.00
_cell.angle_gamma   90.00
#
_symmetry.space_group_name_H-M   'P 1'
#
loop_
_entity.id
_entity.type
_entity.pdbx_description
1 polymer ?
#
loop_
_entity_poly.entity_id
_entity_poly.type
_entity_poly.pdbx_seq_one_letter_code
_entity_poly.pdbx_strand_id
1 'polypeptide(L)'
;MSNGDQPPEVPVVTTPDLKNTAELAAAGFSTAGVWNDLAVALWTSLVDGLKALLTMVADAFDDVAALLTNFFTAAQGQDTPGFNNLVAAVLSDTLGVEVSAADLQQAQFQSGRVGAMRAVGGDLFNTLANEFITGTASPDAGGGIGGLPGVTGTPLTPEQGVEAAKAFIGFALSFAVRQGNVAFLSSALPWEWLGGIREYGEMMAKNLGLGRLVRRALQPYIQTLIATPLQEALNRQYRPHVLDAKQIASAFIRGDIDRSTYADLLTGLGYTDRDIELLIADTYTRLNQVELLLLNETGALSDNDLLTGLQKLGFNSSDIPLLIQARQLEQTQKLDVEYAGMLAQDLAEGRIDQGTYTSILGTLKIAPMVRDAATRNAAHRTQARHKHLSLGFLKRAYMNAVITLDEYLAGAQALGYTQDETDLLEQELLVEQKAAADKVKAKAAAAAAKAAKAKPAPPTPTVP
;
A
#
# COMPACT_ATOMS: atom_id res chain seq x y z
N MET A 1 -71.65 -85.17 96.03
CA MET A 1 -71.05 -86.51 96.16
C MET A 1 -70.25 -86.80 94.91
N SER A 2 -69.08 -87.42 95.09
CA SER A 2 -68.16 -87.97 94.09
C SER A 2 -67.09 -87.05 93.51
N ASN A 3 -65.86 -87.39 93.90
CA ASN A 3 -64.56 -87.11 93.31
C ASN A 3 -64.52 -87.27 91.78
N GLY A 4 -63.68 -86.46 91.14
CA GLY A 4 -63.16 -86.70 89.80
C GLY A 4 -61.78 -86.05 89.66
N ASP A 5 -60.76 -86.88 89.45
CA ASP A 5 -59.36 -86.54 89.22
C ASP A 5 -59.14 -85.38 88.24
N GLN A 6 -58.22 -84.47 88.56
CA GLN A 6 -57.57 -83.60 87.57
C GLN A 6 -56.04 -83.79 87.57
N PRO A 7 -55.42 -83.91 86.38
CA PRO A 7 -54.02 -84.30 86.18
C PRO A 7 -53.00 -83.18 86.50
N PRO A 8 -51.70 -83.52 86.68
CA PRO A 8 -50.66 -82.59 87.12
C PRO A 8 -50.36 -81.44 86.15
N GLU A 9 -50.16 -80.25 86.72
CA GLU A 9 -49.72 -79.01 86.09
C GLU A 9 -48.35 -79.16 85.40
N VAL A 10 -48.29 -78.80 84.12
CA VAL A 10 -47.09 -78.75 83.30
C VAL A 10 -46.56 -77.30 83.29
N PRO A 11 -45.28 -77.03 83.58
CA PRO A 11 -44.73 -75.68 83.48
C PRO A 11 -44.76 -75.17 82.03
N VAL A 12 -45.20 -73.92 81.87
CA VAL A 12 -45.26 -73.22 80.58
C VAL A 12 -43.84 -73.06 80.02
N VAL A 13 -43.53 -73.81 78.98
CA VAL A 13 -42.34 -73.63 78.14
C VAL A 13 -42.52 -72.34 77.35
N THR A 14 -41.85 -71.26 77.77
CA THR A 14 -41.69 -70.07 76.95
C THR A 14 -40.76 -70.41 75.79
N THR A 15 -41.34 -70.56 74.59
CA THR A 15 -40.58 -70.71 73.36
C THR A 15 -39.64 -69.50 73.19
N PRO A 16 -38.34 -69.72 72.90
CA PRO A 16 -37.43 -68.63 72.58
C PRO A 16 -38.02 -67.81 71.44
N ASP A 17 -38.08 -66.50 71.61
CA ASP A 17 -38.47 -65.58 70.55
C ASP A 17 -37.39 -65.62 69.44
N LEU A 18 -37.63 -66.49 68.47
CA LEU A 18 -36.77 -66.73 67.31
C LEU A 18 -36.55 -65.45 66.50
N LYS A 19 -37.46 -64.47 66.61
CA LYS A 19 -37.35 -63.20 65.92
C LYS A 19 -36.30 -62.30 66.56
N ASN A 20 -36.29 -62.21 67.89
CA ASN A 20 -35.29 -61.43 68.62
C ASN A 20 -33.87 -62.03 68.52
N THR A 21 -33.76 -63.36 68.49
CA THR A 21 -32.46 -64.03 68.27
C THR A 21 -31.96 -63.90 66.83
N ALA A 22 -32.85 -63.89 65.82
CA ALA A 22 -32.49 -63.61 64.44
C ALA A 22 -32.08 -62.14 64.21
N GLU A 23 -32.76 -61.18 64.84
CA GLU A 23 -32.40 -59.75 64.76
C GLU A 23 -31.04 -59.46 65.41
N LEU A 24 -30.74 -60.08 66.56
CA LEU A 24 -29.42 -59.95 67.21
C LEU A 24 -28.29 -60.62 66.39
N ALA A 25 -28.55 -61.77 65.77
CA ALA A 25 -27.59 -62.42 64.88
C ALA A 25 -27.35 -61.61 63.60
N ALA A 26 -28.39 -61.05 62.98
CA ALA A 26 -28.28 -60.20 61.80
C ALA A 26 -27.57 -58.86 62.10
N ALA A 27 -27.84 -58.25 63.26
CA ALA A 27 -27.14 -57.05 63.71
C ALA A 27 -25.64 -57.30 63.94
N GLY A 28 -25.28 -58.45 64.53
CA GLY A 28 -23.90 -58.88 64.72
C GLY A 28 -23.15 -59.17 63.41
N PHE A 29 -23.84 -59.77 62.42
CA PHE A 29 -23.25 -59.99 61.08
C PHE A 29 -23.07 -58.68 60.29
N SER A 30 -23.91 -57.66 60.51
CA SER A 30 -23.76 -56.36 59.84
C SER A 30 -22.65 -55.50 60.45
N THR A 31 -22.42 -55.59 61.76
CA THR A 31 -21.39 -54.81 62.46
C THR A 31 -20.00 -55.46 62.39
N ALA A 32 -19.90 -56.76 62.13
CA ALA A 32 -18.63 -57.48 62.01
C ALA A 32 -17.85 -57.21 60.71
N GLY A 33 -18.36 -56.38 59.78
CA GLY A 33 -17.64 -56.00 58.56
C GLY A 33 -17.46 -57.12 57.51
N VAL A 34 -17.86 -58.35 57.84
CA VAL A 34 -17.67 -59.57 57.02
C VAL A 34 -18.26 -59.42 55.61
N TRP A 35 -19.40 -58.74 55.47
CA TRP A 35 -20.00 -58.50 54.15
C TRP A 35 -19.17 -57.55 53.28
N ASN A 36 -18.53 -56.55 53.90
CA ASN A 36 -17.67 -55.63 53.18
C ASN A 36 -16.37 -56.33 52.79
N ASP A 37 -15.79 -57.13 53.69
CA ASP A 37 -14.57 -57.89 53.40
C ASP A 37 -14.79 -58.96 52.33
N LEU A 38 -15.95 -59.64 52.34
CA LEU A 38 -16.29 -60.65 51.33
C LEU A 38 -16.62 -60.00 49.98
N ALA A 39 -17.29 -58.84 49.97
CA ALA A 39 -17.52 -58.06 48.76
C ALA A 39 -16.23 -57.49 48.17
N VAL A 40 -15.32 -56.98 49.00
CA VAL A 40 -14.00 -56.49 48.56
C VAL A 40 -13.14 -57.64 48.06
N ALA A 41 -13.11 -58.79 48.72
CA ALA A 41 -12.36 -59.96 48.26
C ALA A 41 -12.90 -60.51 46.93
N LEU A 42 -14.22 -60.61 46.80
CA LEU A 42 -14.87 -61.04 45.56
C LEU A 42 -14.61 -60.05 44.42
N TRP A 43 -14.74 -58.75 44.67
CA TRP A 43 -14.51 -57.71 43.67
C TRP A 43 -13.04 -57.63 43.25
N THR A 44 -12.12 -57.76 44.19
CA THR A 44 -10.67 -57.77 43.89
C THR A 44 -10.30 -59.00 43.06
N SER A 45 -10.84 -60.18 43.40
CA SER A 45 -10.61 -61.40 42.61
C SER A 45 -11.23 -61.33 41.20
N LEU A 46 -12.40 -60.71 41.06
CA LEU A 46 -13.02 -60.43 39.75
C LEU A 46 -12.20 -59.44 38.92
N VAL A 47 -11.73 -58.35 39.53
CA VAL A 47 -10.91 -57.33 38.86
C VAL A 47 -9.55 -57.90 38.46
N ASP A 48 -8.92 -58.71 39.30
CA ASP A 48 -7.62 -59.31 38.99
C ASP A 48 -7.75 -60.44 37.95
N GLY A 49 -8.85 -61.21 37.98
CA GLY A 49 -9.19 -62.14 36.91
C GLY A 49 -9.47 -61.45 35.58
N LEU A 50 -10.18 -60.31 35.60
CA LEU A 50 -10.44 -59.50 34.41
C LEU A 50 -9.16 -58.86 33.87
N LYS A 51 -8.27 -58.39 34.75
CA LYS A 51 -6.93 -57.89 34.37
C LYS A 51 -6.11 -59.00 33.74
N ALA A 52 -6.05 -60.19 34.34
CA ALA A 52 -5.31 -61.32 33.77
C ALA A 52 -5.85 -61.73 32.39
N LEU A 53 -7.17 -61.71 32.20
CA LEU A 53 -7.80 -61.98 30.91
C LEU A 53 -7.55 -60.86 29.89
N LEU A 54 -7.59 -59.60 30.30
CA LEU A 54 -7.24 -58.45 29.47
C LEU A 54 -5.75 -58.43 29.09
N THR A 55 -4.85 -58.81 30.01
CA THR A 55 -3.41 -58.94 29.73
C THR A 55 -3.13 -60.11 28.81
N MET A 56 -3.82 -61.25 28.96
CA MET A 56 -3.69 -62.38 28.03
C MET A 56 -4.23 -62.05 26.63
N VAL A 57 -5.32 -61.27 26.53
CA VAL A 57 -5.83 -60.77 25.25
C VAL A 57 -4.91 -59.71 24.66
N ALA A 58 -4.31 -58.84 25.48
CA ALA A 58 -3.34 -57.85 25.04
C ALA A 58 -2.04 -58.49 24.55
N ASP A 59 -1.50 -59.49 25.25
CA ASP A 59 -0.31 -60.24 24.83
C ASP A 59 -0.57 -61.04 23.54
N ALA A 60 -1.76 -61.67 23.42
CA ALA A 60 -2.16 -62.33 22.17
C ALA A 60 -2.35 -61.33 21.02
N PHE A 61 -2.80 -60.11 21.30
CA PHE A 61 -2.92 -59.05 20.33
C PHE A 61 -1.55 -58.48 19.95
N ASP A 62 -0.61 -58.35 20.89
CA ASP A 62 0.77 -57.94 20.65
C ASP A 62 1.54 -58.99 19.86
N ASP A 63 1.32 -60.28 20.10
CA ASP A 63 1.91 -61.37 19.30
C ASP A 63 1.34 -61.42 17.87
N VAL A 64 0.03 -61.20 17.71
CA VAL A 64 -0.61 -61.10 16.39
C VAL A 64 -0.18 -59.81 15.67
N ALA A 65 -0.07 -58.69 16.38
CA ALA A 65 0.41 -57.42 15.83
C ALA A 65 1.91 -57.50 15.49
N ALA A 66 2.72 -58.20 16.27
CA ALA A 66 4.12 -58.48 15.96
C ALA A 66 4.25 -59.43 14.77
N LEU A 67 3.41 -60.46 14.67
CA LEU A 67 3.39 -61.37 13.53
C LEU A 67 2.90 -60.67 12.25
N LEU A 68 1.92 -59.78 12.35
CA LEU A 68 1.46 -58.94 11.25
C LEU A 68 2.49 -57.87 10.89
N THR A 69 3.15 -57.25 11.86
CA THR A 69 4.23 -56.28 11.61
C THR A 69 5.42 -56.97 10.96
N ASN A 70 5.76 -58.19 11.38
CA ASN A 70 6.79 -59.02 10.76
C ASN A 70 6.36 -59.50 9.37
N PHE A 71 5.09 -59.84 9.17
CA PHE A 71 4.52 -60.19 7.86
C PHE A 71 4.52 -59.00 6.91
N PHE A 72 4.10 -57.81 7.35
CA PHE A 72 4.17 -56.58 6.56
C PHE A 72 5.62 -56.16 6.31
N THR A 73 6.51 -56.29 7.28
CA THR A 73 7.95 -56.01 7.09
C THR A 73 8.60 -57.02 6.15
N ALA A 74 8.17 -58.29 6.15
CA ALA A 74 8.64 -59.32 5.23
C ALA A 74 8.02 -59.19 3.81
N ALA A 75 6.73 -58.84 3.72
CA ALA A 75 6.04 -58.56 2.46
C ALA A 75 6.48 -57.22 1.84
N GLN A 76 6.90 -56.26 2.66
CA GLN A 76 7.56 -55.00 2.28
C GLN A 76 9.09 -55.11 2.25
N GLY A 77 9.65 -56.32 2.40
CA GLY A 77 11.09 -56.55 2.26
C GLY A 77 11.57 -56.05 0.91
N GLN A 78 12.80 -55.53 0.85
CA GLN A 78 13.35 -54.78 -0.29
C GLN A 78 13.28 -55.48 -1.67
N ASP A 79 12.93 -56.77 -1.74
CA ASP A 79 12.97 -57.60 -2.96
C ASP A 79 11.62 -58.22 -3.37
N THR A 80 10.47 -57.62 -3.06
CA THR A 80 9.15 -58.11 -3.53
C THR A 80 8.54 -57.23 -4.64
N PRO A 81 8.87 -57.47 -5.94
CA PRO A 81 8.30 -56.72 -7.08
C PRO A 81 6.77 -56.68 -7.09
N GLY A 82 6.12 -57.72 -6.56
CA GLY A 82 4.66 -57.83 -6.50
C GLY A 82 3.99 -56.74 -5.65
N PHE A 83 4.63 -56.28 -4.56
CA PHE A 83 4.07 -55.23 -3.71
C PHE A 83 4.08 -53.88 -4.44
N ASN A 84 5.20 -53.52 -5.08
CA ASN A 84 5.32 -52.29 -5.84
C ASN A 84 4.39 -52.28 -7.06
N ASN A 85 4.17 -53.41 -7.72
CA ASN A 85 3.17 -53.55 -8.79
C ASN A 85 1.74 -53.31 -8.30
N LEU A 86 1.38 -53.84 -7.13
CA LEU A 86 0.06 -53.62 -6.54
C LEU A 86 -0.13 -52.16 -6.11
N VAL A 87 0.86 -51.58 -5.43
CA VAL A 87 0.83 -50.17 -5.01
C VAL A 87 0.77 -49.24 -6.22
N ALA A 88 1.57 -49.50 -7.26
CA ALA A 88 1.50 -48.78 -8.52
C ALA A 88 0.14 -48.87 -9.19
N ALA A 89 -0.46 -50.08 -9.27
CA ALA A 89 -1.78 -50.27 -9.86
C ALA A 89 -2.88 -49.55 -9.06
N VAL A 90 -2.85 -49.65 -7.73
CA VAL A 90 -3.83 -48.98 -6.85
C VAL A 90 -3.66 -47.46 -6.92
N LEU A 91 -2.43 -46.94 -6.89
CA LEU A 91 -2.18 -45.50 -7.02
C LEU A 91 -2.54 -45.01 -8.40
N SER A 92 -2.25 -45.78 -9.44
CA SER A 92 -2.56 -45.41 -10.81
C SER A 92 -4.06 -45.38 -11.08
N ASP A 93 -4.78 -46.38 -10.58
CA ASP A 93 -6.23 -46.40 -10.66
C ASP A 93 -6.89 -45.39 -9.71
N THR A 94 -6.31 -45.08 -8.54
CA THR A 94 -6.91 -44.10 -7.62
C THR A 94 -6.68 -42.67 -8.08
N LEU A 95 -5.47 -42.37 -8.57
CA LEU A 95 -5.05 -41.02 -8.94
C LEU A 95 -5.26 -40.73 -10.43
N GLY A 96 -5.52 -41.75 -11.26
CA GLY A 96 -5.62 -41.60 -12.71
C GLY A 96 -4.29 -41.23 -13.37
N VAL A 97 -3.17 -41.50 -12.70
CA VAL A 97 -1.80 -41.18 -13.15
C VAL A 97 -1.05 -42.50 -13.35
N GLU A 98 -0.36 -42.69 -14.47
CA GLU A 98 0.48 -43.90 -14.63
C GLU A 98 1.67 -43.82 -13.67
N VAL A 99 1.65 -44.65 -12.62
CA VAL A 99 2.75 -44.78 -11.66
C VAL A 99 3.51 -46.05 -12.01
N SER A 100 4.80 -45.92 -12.38
CA SER A 100 5.64 -47.05 -12.74
C SER A 100 6.13 -47.79 -11.50
N ALA A 101 5.82 -49.08 -11.39
CA ALA A 101 6.28 -49.92 -10.29
C ALA A 101 7.82 -50.01 -10.23
N ALA A 102 8.49 -49.95 -11.40
CA ALA A 102 9.94 -49.96 -11.50
C ALA A 102 10.54 -48.67 -10.92
N ASP A 103 9.91 -47.51 -11.18
CA ASP A 103 10.36 -46.22 -10.67
C ASP A 103 10.15 -46.11 -9.16
N LEU A 104 9.04 -46.66 -8.64
CA LEU A 104 8.82 -46.79 -7.20
C LEU A 104 9.87 -47.66 -6.53
N GLN A 105 10.18 -48.82 -7.11
CA GLN A 105 11.19 -49.73 -6.59
C GLN A 105 12.57 -49.06 -6.59
N GLN A 106 12.95 -48.42 -7.69
CA GLN A 106 14.22 -47.72 -7.83
C GLN A 106 14.33 -46.56 -6.83
N ALA A 107 13.29 -45.73 -6.70
CA ALA A 107 13.27 -44.62 -5.77
C ALA A 107 13.30 -45.10 -4.29
N GLN A 108 12.64 -46.22 -4.00
CA GLN A 108 12.69 -46.87 -2.69
C GLN A 108 14.08 -47.40 -2.36
N PHE A 109 14.79 -47.99 -3.31
CA PHE A 109 16.17 -48.43 -3.11
C PHE A 109 17.12 -47.25 -2.86
N GLN A 110 16.96 -46.15 -3.59
CA GLN A 110 17.87 -45.01 -3.51
C GLN A 110 17.68 -44.16 -2.24
N SER A 111 16.44 -44.01 -1.75
CA SER A 111 16.14 -43.06 -0.67
C SER A 111 15.10 -43.58 0.32
N GLY A 112 14.92 -44.90 0.37
CA GLY A 112 13.93 -45.55 1.23
C GLY A 112 12.50 -45.12 0.89
N ARG A 113 11.60 -45.27 1.86
CA ARG A 113 10.18 -44.91 1.73
C ARG A 113 9.96 -43.45 1.32
N VAL A 114 10.83 -42.54 1.75
CA VAL A 114 10.75 -41.12 1.40
C VAL A 114 11.05 -40.90 -0.09
N GLY A 115 11.96 -41.69 -0.66
CA GLY A 115 12.23 -41.70 -2.11
C GLY A 115 11.01 -42.11 -2.93
N ALA A 116 10.36 -43.22 -2.56
CA ALA A 116 9.14 -43.67 -3.22
C ALA A 116 7.99 -42.65 -3.10
N MET A 117 7.80 -42.02 -1.92
CA MET A 117 6.81 -40.95 -1.74
C MET A 117 7.11 -39.72 -2.60
N ARG A 118 8.40 -39.37 -2.76
CA ARG A 118 8.81 -38.28 -3.65
C ARG A 118 8.57 -38.62 -5.12
N ALA A 119 8.78 -39.87 -5.54
CA ALA A 119 8.49 -40.34 -6.89
C ALA A 119 6.98 -40.26 -7.19
N VAL A 120 6.13 -40.85 -6.33
CA VAL A 120 4.66 -40.76 -6.47
C VAL A 120 4.19 -39.30 -6.50
N GLY A 121 4.70 -38.48 -5.57
CA GLY A 121 4.36 -37.07 -5.50
C GLY A 121 4.81 -36.29 -6.73
N GLY A 122 5.99 -36.64 -7.28
CA GLY A 122 6.53 -36.08 -8.51
C GLY A 122 5.71 -36.46 -9.73
N ASP A 123 5.33 -37.73 -9.89
CA ASP A 123 4.52 -38.21 -11.03
C ASP A 123 3.12 -37.62 -10.99
N LEU A 124 2.49 -37.54 -9.81
CA LEU A 124 1.22 -36.87 -9.62
C LEU A 124 1.33 -35.38 -9.97
N PHE A 125 2.36 -34.70 -9.47
CA PHE A 125 2.59 -33.29 -9.76
C PHE A 125 2.85 -33.04 -11.25
N ASN A 126 3.68 -33.85 -11.89
CA ASN A 126 4.00 -33.74 -13.31
C ASN A 126 2.79 -34.02 -14.18
N THR A 127 1.96 -35.00 -13.81
CA THR A 127 0.72 -35.29 -14.54
C THR A 127 -0.28 -34.17 -14.38
N LEU A 128 -0.47 -33.64 -13.16
CA LEU A 128 -1.29 -32.47 -12.93
C LEU A 128 -0.74 -31.24 -13.66
N ALA A 129 0.57 -31.02 -13.65
CA ALA A 129 1.20 -29.92 -14.38
C ALA A 129 1.00 -30.05 -15.90
N ASN A 130 1.16 -31.26 -16.45
CA ASN A 130 0.93 -31.53 -17.87
C ASN A 130 -0.55 -31.40 -18.27
N GLU A 131 -1.47 -31.76 -17.38
CA GLU A 131 -2.91 -31.64 -17.62
C GLU A 131 -3.40 -30.18 -17.47
N PHE A 132 -2.81 -29.41 -16.55
CA PHE A 132 -3.21 -28.02 -16.26
C PHE A 132 -2.47 -26.99 -17.11
N ILE A 133 -1.28 -27.30 -17.61
CA ILE A 133 -0.52 -26.45 -18.52
C ILE A 133 -0.74 -27.02 -19.92
N THR A 134 -1.81 -26.57 -20.57
CA THR A 134 -2.16 -26.97 -21.93
C THR A 134 -1.12 -26.48 -22.93
N GLY A 135 -0.09 -27.30 -23.11
CA GLY A 135 1.01 -27.12 -24.03
C GLY A 135 1.99 -28.25 -23.78
N THR A 136 2.44 -28.94 -24.83
CA THR A 136 3.44 -30.01 -24.70
C THR A 136 4.66 -29.49 -23.96
N ALA A 137 4.73 -29.78 -22.66
CA ALA A 137 5.89 -29.53 -21.82
C ALA A 137 7.03 -30.36 -22.40
N SER A 138 7.94 -29.72 -23.15
CA SER A 138 9.14 -30.41 -23.59
C SER A 138 10.01 -30.64 -22.35
N PRO A 139 10.44 -31.89 -22.06
CA PRO A 139 11.31 -32.19 -20.93
C PRO A 139 12.68 -31.48 -21.02
N ASP A 140 13.04 -30.94 -22.19
CA ASP A 140 14.28 -30.20 -22.44
C ASP A 140 14.18 -28.68 -22.17
N ALA A 141 13.01 -28.15 -21.80
CA ALA A 141 12.85 -26.73 -21.51
C ALA A 141 13.35 -26.43 -20.08
N GLY A 142 14.62 -26.02 -19.99
CA GLY A 142 15.35 -25.69 -18.77
C GLY A 142 14.49 -24.99 -17.70
N GLY A 143 14.47 -25.60 -16.52
CA GLY A 143 13.57 -25.28 -15.42
C GLY A 143 13.53 -23.79 -15.07
N GLY A 144 12.34 -23.21 -15.22
CA GLY A 144 11.94 -22.04 -14.44
C GLY A 144 11.97 -22.36 -12.95
N ILE A 145 11.82 -21.33 -12.12
CA ILE A 145 11.92 -21.40 -10.65
C ILE A 145 11.09 -22.58 -10.12
N GLY A 146 11.77 -23.64 -9.67
CA GLY A 146 11.16 -24.84 -9.08
C GLY A 146 10.88 -26.02 -10.01
N GLY A 147 11.32 -26.00 -11.28
CA GLY A 147 11.15 -27.15 -12.19
C GLY A 147 9.74 -27.30 -12.76
N LEU A 148 8.92 -26.27 -12.69
CA LEU A 148 7.61 -26.23 -13.35
C LEU A 148 7.79 -26.12 -14.87
N PRO A 149 7.10 -26.95 -15.68
CA PRO A 149 7.12 -26.85 -17.13
C PRO A 149 6.33 -25.60 -17.57
N GLY A 150 7.01 -24.47 -17.65
CA GLY A 150 6.48 -23.23 -18.22
C GLY A 150 7.38 -22.78 -19.36
N VAL A 151 6.79 -22.46 -20.51
CA VAL A 151 7.49 -21.72 -21.56
C VAL A 151 7.90 -20.38 -20.95
N THR A 152 9.21 -20.17 -20.79
CA THR A 152 9.75 -18.98 -20.15
C THR A 152 9.29 -17.74 -20.94
N GLY A 153 8.37 -16.94 -20.39
CA GLY A 153 8.00 -15.62 -20.93
C GLY A 153 6.60 -15.45 -21.53
N THR A 154 5.76 -16.49 -21.60
CA THR A 154 4.34 -16.31 -22.01
C THR A 154 3.41 -16.32 -20.80
N PRO A 155 2.76 -15.19 -20.46
CA PRO A 155 1.77 -15.17 -19.37
C PRO A 155 0.58 -16.07 -19.72
N LEU A 156 0.07 -16.80 -18.72
CA LEU A 156 -1.17 -17.58 -18.83
C LEU A 156 -2.31 -16.67 -19.30
N THR A 157 -2.96 -17.05 -20.41
CA THR A 157 -4.15 -16.34 -20.92
C THR A 157 -5.37 -16.65 -20.05
N PRO A 158 -6.37 -15.75 -19.97
CA PRO A 158 -7.63 -16.01 -19.27
C PRO A 158 -8.30 -17.31 -19.73
N GLU A 159 -8.24 -17.63 -21.02
CA GLU A 159 -8.79 -18.85 -21.62
C GLU A 159 -8.08 -20.10 -21.11
N GLN A 160 -6.74 -20.08 -21.02
CA GLN A 160 -5.95 -21.18 -20.44
C GLN A 160 -6.25 -21.38 -18.95
N GLY A 161 -6.50 -20.30 -18.20
CA GLY A 161 -6.93 -20.37 -16.80
C GLY A 161 -8.29 -21.05 -16.63
N VAL A 162 -9.23 -20.80 -17.55
CA VAL A 162 -10.55 -21.45 -17.57
C VAL A 162 -10.44 -22.94 -17.88
N GLU A 163 -9.64 -23.33 -18.88
CA GLU A 163 -9.42 -24.75 -19.21
C GLU A 163 -8.70 -25.51 -18.08
N ALA A 164 -7.69 -24.91 -17.44
CA ALA A 164 -7.04 -25.49 -16.27
C ALA A 164 -8.02 -25.69 -15.10
N ALA A 165 -8.93 -24.73 -14.87
CA ALA A 165 -9.96 -24.87 -13.84
C ALA A 165 -10.96 -25.98 -14.16
N LYS A 166 -11.36 -26.15 -15.43
CA LYS A 166 -12.23 -27.25 -15.88
C LYS A 166 -11.55 -28.61 -15.68
N ALA A 167 -10.29 -28.74 -16.10
CA ALA A 167 -9.50 -29.95 -15.89
C ALA A 167 -9.39 -30.28 -14.39
N PHE A 168 -9.16 -29.28 -13.53
CA PHE A 168 -9.03 -29.49 -12.09
C PHE A 168 -10.35 -29.94 -11.44
N ILE A 169 -11.47 -29.32 -11.84
CA ILE A 169 -12.80 -29.73 -11.37
C ILE A 169 -13.12 -31.15 -11.86
N GLY A 170 -12.81 -31.47 -13.12
CA GLY A 170 -12.96 -32.81 -13.68
C GLY A 170 -12.16 -33.86 -12.92
N PHE A 171 -10.90 -33.56 -12.60
CA PHE A 171 -10.05 -34.38 -11.75
C PHE A 171 -10.66 -34.57 -10.36
N ALA A 172 -11.08 -33.49 -9.69
CA ALA A 172 -11.67 -33.55 -8.35
C ALA A 172 -12.97 -34.37 -8.32
N LEU A 173 -13.80 -34.26 -9.35
CA LEU A 173 -15.02 -35.06 -9.50
C LEU A 173 -14.70 -36.54 -9.77
N SER A 174 -13.78 -36.83 -10.69
CA SER A 174 -13.31 -38.20 -10.99
C SER A 174 -12.74 -38.86 -9.73
N PHE A 175 -11.92 -38.12 -8.98
CA PHE A 175 -11.37 -38.57 -7.71
C PHE A 175 -12.46 -38.85 -6.68
N ALA A 176 -13.43 -37.95 -6.50
CA ALA A 176 -14.55 -38.15 -5.57
C ALA A 176 -15.41 -39.37 -5.96
N VAL A 177 -15.65 -39.59 -7.25
CA VAL A 177 -16.39 -40.76 -7.77
C VAL A 177 -15.60 -42.04 -7.51
N ARG A 178 -14.29 -42.05 -7.78
CA ARG A 178 -13.41 -43.21 -7.51
C ARG A 178 -13.35 -43.53 -6.02
N GLN A 179 -13.24 -42.52 -5.15
CA GLN A 179 -13.34 -42.71 -3.71
C GLN A 179 -14.68 -43.31 -3.29
N GLY A 180 -15.78 -42.85 -3.88
CA GLY A 180 -17.10 -43.43 -3.69
C GLY A 180 -17.16 -44.91 -4.10
N ASN A 181 -16.58 -45.26 -5.25
CA ASN A 181 -16.52 -46.64 -5.75
C ASN A 181 -15.65 -47.54 -4.87
N VAL A 182 -14.49 -47.06 -4.41
CA VAL A 182 -13.62 -47.81 -3.48
C VAL A 182 -14.33 -48.02 -2.15
N ALA A 183 -14.99 -46.98 -1.62
CA ALA A 183 -15.78 -47.10 -0.40
C ALA A 183 -16.92 -48.13 -0.57
N PHE A 184 -17.59 -48.12 -1.73
CA PHE A 184 -18.63 -49.09 -2.05
C PHE A 184 -18.08 -50.52 -2.15
N LEU A 185 -16.99 -50.75 -2.90
CA LEU A 185 -16.35 -52.06 -3.01
C LEU A 185 -15.82 -52.58 -1.66
N SER A 186 -15.22 -51.71 -0.85
CA SER A 186 -14.77 -52.05 0.50
C SER A 186 -15.93 -52.45 1.42
N SER A 187 -17.12 -51.88 1.22
CA SER A 187 -18.32 -52.21 1.99
C SER A 187 -18.98 -53.53 1.56
N ALA A 188 -18.69 -53.99 0.34
CA ALA A 188 -19.23 -55.24 -0.20
C ALA A 188 -18.41 -56.48 0.21
N LEU A 189 -17.16 -56.29 0.66
CA LEU A 189 -16.31 -57.37 1.14
C LEU A 189 -16.47 -57.52 2.68
N PRO A 190 -16.78 -58.72 3.21
CA PRO A 190 -17.11 -58.91 4.64
C PRO A 190 -15.91 -58.84 5.60
N TRP A 191 -14.76 -58.35 5.15
CA TRP A 191 -13.53 -58.29 5.96
C TRP A 191 -13.38 -56.88 6.58
N GLU A 192 -13.49 -56.78 7.91
CA GLU A 192 -13.35 -55.53 8.69
C GLU A 192 -12.02 -54.78 8.45
N TRP A 193 -11.02 -55.46 7.89
CA TRP A 193 -9.68 -54.91 7.65
C TRP A 193 -9.64 -53.91 6.49
N LEU A 194 -10.68 -53.87 5.65
CA LEU A 194 -10.78 -52.91 4.53
C LEU A 194 -11.34 -51.54 4.95
N GLY A 195 -11.83 -51.41 6.18
CA GLY A 195 -12.31 -50.12 6.73
C GLY A 195 -11.25 -49.02 6.68
N GLY A 196 -9.98 -49.38 6.86
CA GLY A 196 -8.86 -48.43 6.77
C GLY A 196 -8.65 -47.83 5.38
N ILE A 197 -9.02 -48.52 4.30
CA ILE A 197 -8.88 -48.02 2.93
C ILE A 197 -9.90 -46.90 2.65
N ARG A 198 -11.12 -47.04 3.18
CA ARG A 198 -12.15 -46.00 3.09
C ARG A 198 -11.71 -44.72 3.82
N GLU A 199 -11.22 -44.86 5.04
CA GLU A 199 -10.77 -43.72 5.85
C GLU A 199 -9.55 -43.04 5.24
N TYR A 200 -8.66 -43.81 4.61
CA TYR A 200 -7.50 -43.28 3.89
C TYR A 200 -7.89 -42.34 2.74
N GLY A 201 -8.87 -42.71 1.92
CA GLY A 201 -9.38 -41.84 0.85
C GLY A 201 -9.95 -40.53 1.40
N GLU A 202 -10.79 -40.60 2.43
CA GLU A 202 -11.38 -39.43 3.05
C GLU A 202 -10.32 -38.51 3.68
N MET A 203 -9.37 -39.07 4.42
CA MET A 203 -8.26 -38.33 5.00
C MET A 203 -7.38 -37.69 3.92
N MET A 204 -7.13 -38.38 2.81
CA MET A 204 -6.35 -37.84 1.68
C MET A 204 -7.07 -36.67 1.02
N ALA A 205 -8.37 -36.79 0.73
CA ALA A 205 -9.17 -35.70 0.17
C ALA A 205 -9.21 -34.46 1.07
N LYS A 206 -9.32 -34.68 2.39
CA LYS A 206 -9.33 -33.63 3.41
C LYS A 206 -7.96 -32.96 3.56
N ASN A 207 -6.88 -33.74 3.59
CA ASN A 207 -5.50 -33.24 3.73
C ASN A 207 -5.01 -32.50 2.48
N LEU A 208 -5.44 -32.93 1.29
CA LEU A 208 -5.18 -32.22 0.03
C LEU A 208 -6.01 -30.94 -0.12
N GLY A 209 -6.99 -30.70 0.76
CA GLY A 209 -7.80 -29.48 0.76
C GLY A 209 -8.62 -29.29 -0.52
N LEU A 210 -8.91 -30.36 -1.26
CA LEU A 210 -9.56 -30.31 -2.58
C LEU A 210 -10.88 -29.53 -2.55
N GLY A 211 -11.69 -29.70 -1.49
CA GLY A 211 -12.94 -28.95 -1.33
C GLY A 211 -12.76 -27.42 -1.23
N ARG A 212 -11.65 -26.95 -0.62
CA ARG A 212 -11.33 -25.51 -0.56
C ARG A 212 -10.82 -24.99 -1.90
N LEU A 213 -10.01 -25.78 -2.60
CA LEU A 213 -9.48 -25.44 -3.92
C LEU A 213 -10.58 -25.35 -4.96
N VAL A 214 -11.49 -26.33 -5.01
CA VAL A 214 -12.67 -26.31 -5.90
C VAL A 214 -13.56 -25.10 -5.58
N ARG A 215 -13.83 -24.81 -4.31
CA ARG A 215 -14.60 -23.62 -3.92
C ARG A 215 -13.93 -22.33 -4.39
N ARG A 216 -12.61 -22.22 -4.27
CA ARG A 216 -11.85 -21.04 -4.71
C ARG A 216 -11.82 -20.93 -6.24
N ALA A 217 -11.72 -22.04 -6.96
CA ALA A 217 -11.79 -22.07 -8.43
C ALA A 217 -13.18 -21.68 -8.95
N LEU A 218 -14.25 -22.06 -8.24
CA LEU A 218 -15.63 -21.73 -8.59
C LEU A 218 -16.09 -20.34 -8.11
N GLN A 219 -15.39 -19.74 -7.14
CA GLN A 219 -15.77 -18.46 -6.55
C GLN A 219 -15.98 -17.34 -7.59
N PRO A 220 -15.12 -17.14 -8.61
CA PRO A 220 -15.35 -16.11 -9.63
C PRO A 220 -16.64 -16.33 -10.43
N TYR A 221 -16.94 -17.58 -10.80
CA TYR A 221 -18.19 -17.90 -11.52
C TYR A 221 -19.42 -17.61 -10.67
N ILE A 222 -19.40 -18.03 -9.41
CA ILE A 222 -20.50 -17.75 -8.47
C ILE A 222 -20.66 -16.24 -8.27
N GLN A 223 -19.55 -15.52 -8.10
CA GLN A 223 -19.58 -14.07 -7.89
C GLN A 223 -20.17 -13.35 -9.11
N THR A 224 -19.65 -13.64 -10.31
CA THR A 224 -20.03 -12.92 -11.54
C THR A 224 -21.40 -13.33 -12.08
N LEU A 225 -21.74 -14.62 -12.05
CA LEU A 225 -22.97 -15.12 -12.68
C LEU A 225 -24.18 -15.12 -11.74
N ILE A 226 -23.96 -15.16 -10.42
CA ILE A 226 -25.03 -15.30 -9.43
C ILE A 226 -25.05 -14.11 -8.47
N ALA A 227 -23.96 -13.88 -7.72
CA ALA A 227 -23.97 -12.93 -6.62
C ALA A 227 -24.14 -11.47 -7.10
N THR A 228 -23.36 -11.03 -8.10
CA THR A 228 -23.43 -9.66 -8.62
C THR A 228 -24.79 -9.35 -9.28
N PRO A 229 -25.33 -10.17 -10.20
CA PRO A 229 -26.65 -9.91 -10.78
C PRO A 229 -27.78 -9.90 -9.74
N LEU A 230 -27.71 -10.78 -8.73
CA LEU A 230 -28.67 -10.78 -7.63
C LEU A 230 -28.56 -9.49 -6.80
N GLN A 231 -27.35 -9.05 -6.47
CA GLN A 231 -27.12 -7.79 -5.78
C GLN A 231 -27.66 -6.60 -6.58
N GLU A 232 -27.47 -6.57 -7.90
CA GLU A 232 -28.04 -5.54 -8.76
C GLU A 232 -29.58 -5.56 -8.76
N ALA A 233 -30.19 -6.74 -8.82
CA ALA A 233 -31.64 -6.89 -8.75
C ALA A 233 -32.18 -6.36 -7.41
N LEU A 234 -31.53 -6.73 -6.30
CA LEU A 234 -31.85 -6.23 -4.96
C LEU A 234 -31.64 -4.71 -4.87
N ASN A 235 -30.56 -4.18 -5.44
CA ASN A 235 -30.30 -2.74 -5.45
C ASN A 235 -31.35 -1.97 -6.28
N ARG A 236 -31.85 -2.52 -7.39
CA ARG A 236 -32.93 -1.88 -8.17
C ARG A 236 -34.26 -1.91 -7.43
N GLN A 237 -34.57 -3.01 -6.75
CA GLN A 237 -35.82 -3.21 -6.03
C GLN A 237 -35.89 -2.36 -4.76
N TYR A 238 -34.82 -2.39 -3.95
CA TYR A 238 -34.81 -1.76 -2.63
C TYR A 238 -34.10 -0.40 -2.61
N ARG A 239 -33.30 -0.07 -3.63
CA ARG A 239 -32.52 1.17 -3.73
C ARG A 239 -31.81 1.52 -2.41
N PRO A 240 -31.03 0.59 -1.83
CA PRO A 240 -30.44 0.78 -0.51
C PRO A 240 -29.39 1.90 -0.48
N HIS A 241 -28.85 2.29 -1.63
CA HIS A 241 -27.91 3.40 -1.75
C HIS A 241 -28.65 4.73 -1.75
N VAL A 242 -28.77 5.31 -0.56
CA VAL A 242 -29.11 6.71 -0.37
C VAL A 242 -27.85 7.58 -0.58
N LEU A 243 -28.05 8.86 -0.92
CA LEU A 243 -26.95 9.82 -1.02
C LEU A 243 -26.25 9.94 0.34
N ASP A 244 -24.91 10.01 0.33
CA ASP A 244 -24.14 10.30 1.54
C ASP A 244 -24.43 11.74 2.03
N ALA A 245 -24.26 12.02 3.32
CA ALA A 245 -24.49 13.34 3.91
C ALA A 245 -23.73 14.45 3.15
N LYS A 246 -22.52 14.18 2.67
CA LYS A 246 -21.74 15.11 1.84
C LYS A 246 -22.38 15.39 0.48
N GLN A 247 -22.95 14.36 -0.15
CA GLN A 247 -23.64 14.48 -1.44
C GLN A 247 -24.97 15.24 -1.28
N ILE A 248 -25.68 14.98 -0.18
CA ILE A 248 -26.91 15.69 0.20
C ILE A 248 -26.60 17.18 0.45
N ALA A 249 -25.54 17.50 1.20
CA ALA A 249 -25.07 18.88 1.43
C ALA A 249 -24.70 19.58 0.11
N SER A 250 -23.99 18.89 -0.78
CA SER A 250 -23.62 19.44 -2.08
C SER A 250 -24.85 19.73 -2.96
N ALA A 251 -25.84 18.84 -2.97
CA ALA A 251 -27.10 19.03 -3.70
C ALA A 251 -27.89 20.23 -3.15
N PHE A 252 -27.90 20.41 -1.83
CA PHE A 252 -28.52 21.56 -1.19
C PHE A 252 -27.82 22.89 -1.52
N ILE A 253 -26.48 22.96 -1.51
CA ILE A 253 -25.72 24.16 -1.92
C ILE A 253 -26.06 24.55 -3.36
N ARG A 254 -26.18 23.57 -4.26
CA ARG A 254 -26.49 23.81 -5.67
C ARG A 254 -27.95 24.24 -5.89
N GLY A 255 -28.82 24.10 -4.89
CA GLY A 255 -30.25 24.35 -5.00
C GLY A 255 -31.01 23.22 -5.71
N ASP A 256 -30.42 22.02 -5.82
CA ASP A 256 -31.07 20.85 -6.44
C ASP A 256 -32.19 20.29 -5.54
N ILE A 257 -32.09 20.52 -4.23
CA ILE A 257 -33.07 20.11 -3.21
C ILE A 257 -33.35 21.28 -2.26
N ASP A 258 -34.59 21.35 -1.76
CA ASP A 258 -34.97 22.37 -0.78
C ASP A 258 -34.59 21.98 0.66
N ARG A 259 -34.77 22.90 1.61
CA ARG A 259 -34.39 22.70 3.02
C ARG A 259 -35.18 21.55 3.68
N SER A 260 -36.46 21.39 3.35
CA SER A 260 -37.28 20.28 3.85
C SER A 260 -36.75 18.94 3.37
N THR A 261 -36.48 18.81 2.06
CA THR A 261 -35.92 17.58 1.48
C THR A 261 -34.54 17.28 2.03
N TYR A 262 -33.71 18.30 2.25
CA TYR A 262 -32.40 18.17 2.88
C TYR A 262 -32.50 17.61 4.31
N ALA A 263 -33.39 18.16 5.13
CA ALA A 263 -33.66 17.68 6.48
C ALA A 263 -34.17 16.24 6.47
N ASP A 264 -35.19 15.92 5.66
CA ASP A 264 -35.79 14.57 5.59
C ASP A 264 -34.76 13.50 5.21
N LEU A 265 -33.88 13.80 4.24
CA LEU A 265 -32.81 12.89 3.82
C LEU A 265 -31.78 12.65 4.93
N LEU A 266 -31.39 13.69 5.67
CA LEU A 266 -30.47 13.56 6.80
C LEU A 266 -31.10 12.88 8.02
N THR A 267 -32.38 13.12 8.29
CA THR A 267 -33.12 12.38 9.31
C THR A 267 -33.19 10.89 8.96
N GLY A 268 -33.36 10.54 7.68
CA GLY A 268 -33.28 9.17 7.19
C GLY A 268 -31.90 8.51 7.40
N LEU A 269 -30.83 9.30 7.49
CA LEU A 269 -29.48 8.86 7.84
C LEU A 269 -29.19 8.86 9.36
N GLY A 270 -30.14 9.32 10.18
CA GLY A 270 -30.03 9.32 11.65
C GLY A 270 -29.46 10.61 12.27
N TYR A 271 -29.36 11.72 11.53
CA TYR A 271 -28.96 13.01 12.09
C TYR A 271 -30.09 13.65 12.90
N THR A 272 -29.74 14.34 13.99
CA THR A 272 -30.71 15.11 14.80
C THR A 272 -31.00 16.48 14.18
N ASP A 273 -32.14 17.10 14.48
CA ASP A 273 -32.49 18.45 13.99
C ASP A 273 -31.39 19.48 14.30
N ARG A 274 -30.76 19.36 15.48
CA ARG A 274 -29.64 20.21 15.88
C ARG A 274 -28.42 20.01 14.98
N ASP A 275 -28.07 18.76 14.66
CA ASP A 275 -26.92 18.45 13.80
C ASP A 275 -27.18 18.88 12.36
N ILE A 276 -28.43 18.78 11.90
CA ILE A 276 -28.87 19.27 10.59
C ILE A 276 -28.63 20.78 10.50
N GLU A 277 -29.04 21.56 11.50
CA GLU A 277 -28.79 23.02 11.52
C GLU A 277 -27.29 23.36 11.53
N LEU A 278 -26.47 22.59 12.26
CA LEU A 278 -25.02 22.75 12.26
C LEU A 278 -24.41 22.41 10.90
N LEU A 279 -24.85 21.34 10.25
CA LEU A 279 -24.41 20.96 8.91
C LEU A 279 -24.83 22.03 7.90
N ILE A 280 -26.05 22.56 7.96
CA ILE A 280 -26.49 23.68 7.11
C ILE A 280 -25.55 24.88 7.28
N ALA A 281 -25.24 25.23 8.53
CA ALA A 281 -24.32 26.35 8.81
C ALA A 281 -22.88 26.10 8.34
N ASP A 282 -22.44 24.84 8.27
CA ASP A 282 -21.11 24.45 7.75
C ASP A 282 -21.08 24.34 6.21
N THR A 283 -22.24 24.05 5.62
CA THR A 283 -22.42 23.82 4.18
C THR A 283 -22.26 25.11 3.36
N TYR A 284 -22.58 26.28 3.93
CA TYR A 284 -22.36 27.56 3.25
C TYR A 284 -20.87 27.93 3.22
N THR A 285 -20.37 28.30 2.04
CA THR A 285 -19.04 28.90 1.91
C THR A 285 -18.97 30.17 2.72
N ARG A 286 -18.14 30.17 3.77
CA ARG A 286 -17.91 31.34 4.61
C ARG A 286 -16.87 32.22 3.94
N LEU A 287 -17.07 33.54 4.03
CA LEU A 287 -16.03 34.50 3.66
C LEU A 287 -14.79 34.23 4.49
N ASN A 288 -13.63 34.23 3.85
CA ASN A 288 -12.36 34.07 4.57
C ASN A 288 -12.02 35.34 5.36
N GLN A 289 -10.99 35.26 6.22
CA GLN A 289 -10.55 36.38 7.05
C GLN A 289 -10.22 37.64 6.23
N VAL A 290 -9.55 37.48 5.07
CA VAL A 290 -9.12 38.59 4.22
C VAL A 290 -10.31 39.28 3.56
N GLU A 291 -11.29 38.50 3.10
CA GLU A 291 -12.53 39.01 2.50
C GLU A 291 -13.37 39.79 3.51
N LEU A 292 -13.52 39.27 4.74
CA LEU A 292 -14.24 39.97 5.80
C LEU A 292 -13.57 41.32 6.14
N LEU A 293 -12.24 41.34 6.29
CA LEU A 293 -11.49 42.57 6.54
C LEU A 293 -11.64 43.56 5.39
N LEU A 294 -11.53 43.10 4.14
CA LEU A 294 -11.71 43.94 2.95
C LEU A 294 -13.12 44.55 2.86
N LEU A 295 -14.16 43.77 3.19
CA LEU A 295 -15.54 44.27 3.20
C LEU A 295 -15.76 45.30 4.32
N ASN A 296 -15.11 45.14 5.47
CA ASN A 296 -15.14 46.14 6.52
C ASN A 296 -14.39 47.42 6.13
N GLU A 297 -13.19 47.29 5.55
CA GLU A 297 -12.40 48.42 5.04
C GLU A 297 -13.16 49.23 3.97
N THR A 298 -13.95 48.57 3.13
CA THR A 298 -14.78 49.21 2.09
C THR A 298 -16.13 49.74 2.62
N GLY A 299 -16.43 49.53 3.90
CA GLY A 299 -17.69 49.95 4.54
C GLY A 299 -18.90 49.09 4.16
N ALA A 300 -18.70 47.99 3.43
CA ALA A 300 -19.76 47.04 3.10
C ALA A 300 -20.17 46.16 4.29
N LEU A 301 -19.29 46.04 5.30
CA LEU A 301 -19.52 45.27 6.52
C LEU A 301 -19.31 46.16 7.76
N SER A 302 -20.27 46.16 8.69
CA SER A 302 -20.12 46.90 9.96
C SER A 302 -19.09 46.23 10.88
N ASP A 303 -18.55 46.95 11.86
CA ASP A 303 -17.58 46.40 12.82
C ASP A 303 -18.16 45.24 13.66
N ASN A 304 -19.46 45.31 13.97
CA ASN A 304 -20.16 44.24 14.69
C ASN A 304 -20.33 42.98 13.82
N ASP A 305 -20.60 43.16 12.52
CA ASP A 305 -20.71 42.05 11.58
C ASP A 305 -19.34 41.43 11.30
N LEU A 306 -18.28 42.24 11.20
CA LEU A 306 -16.91 41.77 11.11
C LEU A 306 -16.54 40.91 12.33
N LEU A 307 -16.81 41.40 13.54
CA LEU A 307 -16.55 40.68 14.78
C LEU A 307 -17.27 39.32 14.78
N THR A 308 -18.56 39.32 14.45
CA THR A 308 -19.38 38.11 14.37
C THR A 308 -18.85 37.14 13.31
N GLY A 309 -18.44 37.66 12.14
CA GLY A 309 -17.87 36.87 11.06
C GLY A 309 -16.56 36.19 11.45
N LEU A 310 -15.65 36.94 12.09
CA LEU A 310 -14.37 36.40 12.56
C LEU A 310 -14.56 35.41 13.71
N GLN A 311 -15.50 35.64 14.63
CA GLN A 311 -15.83 34.65 15.67
C GLN A 311 -16.35 33.33 15.06
N LYS A 312 -17.17 33.40 14.00
CA LYS A 312 -17.65 32.21 13.26
C LYS A 312 -16.53 31.48 12.51
N LEU A 313 -15.40 32.13 12.25
CA LEU A 313 -14.18 31.51 11.74
C LEU A 313 -13.28 30.94 12.85
N GLY A 314 -13.66 31.12 14.13
CA GLY A 314 -12.93 30.60 15.29
C GLY A 314 -11.94 31.57 15.92
N PHE A 315 -11.91 32.84 15.52
CA PHE A 315 -11.05 33.84 16.16
C PHE A 315 -11.61 34.25 17.53
N ASN A 316 -10.72 34.44 18.50
CA ASN A 316 -11.07 34.94 19.83
C ASN A 316 -11.42 36.44 19.76
N SER A 317 -12.41 36.88 20.54
CA SER A 317 -12.82 38.29 20.59
C SER A 317 -11.70 39.25 21.02
N SER A 318 -10.76 38.78 21.84
CA SER A 318 -9.59 39.56 22.25
C SER A 318 -8.60 39.85 21.11
N ASP A 319 -8.54 38.97 20.12
CA ASP A 319 -7.49 38.99 19.08
C ASP A 319 -7.97 39.74 17.83
N ILE A 320 -9.29 39.86 17.64
CA ILE A 320 -9.90 40.56 16.51
C ILE A 320 -9.41 42.02 16.39
N PRO A 321 -9.36 42.85 17.46
CA PRO A 321 -8.82 44.20 17.36
C PRO A 321 -7.34 44.23 16.93
N LEU A 322 -6.53 43.26 17.36
CA LEU A 322 -5.12 43.14 16.97
C LEU A 322 -4.97 42.78 15.50
N LEU A 323 -5.85 41.93 14.97
CA LEU A 323 -5.90 41.60 13.54
C LEU A 323 -6.27 42.82 12.69
N ILE A 324 -7.27 43.59 13.12
CA ILE A 324 -7.67 44.84 12.45
C ILE A 324 -6.49 45.83 12.48
N GLN A 325 -5.84 46.00 13.62
CA GLN A 325 -4.68 46.88 13.75
C GLN A 325 -3.50 46.42 12.88
N ALA A 326 -3.22 45.11 12.85
CA ALA A 326 -2.15 44.54 12.01
C ALA A 326 -2.43 44.80 10.53
N ARG A 327 -3.69 44.66 10.09
CA ARG A 327 -4.12 44.93 8.73
C ARG A 327 -3.98 46.41 8.34
N GLN A 328 -4.39 47.32 9.22
CA GLN A 328 -4.21 48.77 9.04
C GLN A 328 -2.72 49.15 8.95
N LEU A 329 -1.88 48.50 9.75
CA LEU A 329 -0.43 48.69 9.72
C LEU A 329 0.17 48.19 8.41
N GLU A 330 -0.25 47.02 7.92
CA GLU A 330 0.17 46.46 6.63
C GLU A 330 -0.15 47.41 5.47
N GLN A 331 -1.36 47.98 5.44
CA GLN A 331 -1.75 48.95 4.42
C GLN A 331 -0.91 50.23 4.47
N THR A 332 -0.70 50.76 5.68
CA THR A 332 0.14 51.94 5.87
C THR A 332 1.58 51.67 5.43
N GLN A 333 2.13 50.51 5.77
CA GLN A 333 3.46 50.10 5.34
C GLN A 333 3.57 49.97 3.82
N LYS A 334 2.54 49.43 3.15
CA LYS A 334 2.53 49.34 1.69
C LYS A 334 2.59 50.72 1.04
N LEU A 335 1.80 51.67 1.53
CA LEU A 335 1.82 53.06 1.05
C LEU A 335 3.18 53.73 1.29
N ASP A 336 3.78 53.53 2.48
CA ASP A 336 5.11 54.05 2.79
C ASP A 336 6.20 53.46 1.85
N VAL A 337 6.10 52.17 1.50
CA VAL A 337 7.03 51.52 0.56
C VAL A 337 6.85 52.06 -0.86
N GLU A 338 5.62 52.24 -1.32
CA GLU A 338 5.34 52.87 -2.61
C GLU A 338 5.88 54.30 -2.66
N TYR A 339 5.66 55.08 -1.59
CA TYR A 339 6.19 56.44 -1.46
C TYR A 339 7.72 56.47 -1.43
N ALA A 340 8.38 55.53 -0.74
CA ALA A 340 9.84 55.39 -0.79
C ALA A 340 10.36 55.11 -2.21
N GLY A 341 9.59 54.37 -3.02
CA GLY A 341 9.87 54.15 -4.44
C GLY A 341 9.78 55.43 -5.28
N MET A 342 8.82 56.31 -4.99
CA MET A 342 8.70 57.63 -5.62
C MET A 342 9.87 58.54 -5.22
N LEU A 343 10.23 58.59 -3.94
CA LEU A 343 11.39 59.34 -3.44
C LEU A 343 12.70 58.89 -4.09
N ALA A 344 12.87 57.57 -4.29
CA ALA A 344 14.04 57.04 -4.98
C ALA A 344 14.10 57.51 -6.45
N GLN A 345 12.95 57.72 -7.08
CA GLN A 345 12.89 58.28 -8.43
C GLN A 345 13.16 59.79 -8.44
N ASP A 346 12.62 60.57 -7.51
CA ASP A 346 12.93 62.00 -7.39
C ASP A 346 14.42 62.24 -7.11
N LEU A 347 15.06 61.39 -6.31
CA LEU A 347 16.50 61.40 -6.07
C LEU A 347 17.27 61.10 -7.37
N ALA A 348 16.89 60.05 -8.09
CA ALA A 348 17.52 59.72 -9.36
C ALA A 348 17.37 60.89 -10.34
N GLU A 349 16.21 61.52 -10.41
CA GLU A 349 15.92 62.71 -11.23
C GLU A 349 16.61 64.00 -10.75
N GLY A 350 17.28 63.97 -9.60
CA GLY A 350 18.02 65.11 -9.03
C GLY A 350 17.09 66.21 -8.53
N ARG A 351 15.82 65.90 -8.24
CA ARG A 351 14.86 66.83 -7.63
C ARG A 351 15.10 66.98 -6.13
N ILE A 352 15.64 65.94 -5.50
CA ILE A 352 16.09 65.93 -4.11
C ILE A 352 17.53 65.40 -4.03
N ASP A 353 18.28 65.85 -3.05
CA ASP A 353 19.61 65.33 -2.75
C ASP A 353 19.55 64.07 -1.84
N GLN A 354 20.69 63.39 -1.71
CA GLN A 354 20.81 62.14 -0.93
C GLN A 354 20.48 62.33 0.57
N GLY A 355 20.85 63.48 1.16
CA GLY A 355 20.58 63.76 2.58
C GLY A 355 19.10 63.99 2.83
N THR A 356 18.44 64.72 1.93
CA THR A 356 16.98 64.88 1.95
C THR A 356 16.26 63.54 1.78
N TYR A 357 16.70 62.70 0.84
CA TYR A 357 16.14 61.35 0.65
C TYR A 357 16.25 60.49 1.92
N THR A 358 17.43 60.38 2.53
CA THR A 358 17.62 59.55 3.73
C THR A 358 16.87 60.10 4.94
N SER A 359 16.75 61.43 5.06
CA SER A 359 15.97 62.08 6.10
C SER A 359 14.47 61.73 5.98
N ILE A 360 13.87 61.89 4.80
CA ILE A 360 12.45 61.56 4.57
C ILE A 360 12.23 60.05 4.73
N LEU A 361 13.12 59.21 4.18
CA LEU A 361 13.02 57.76 4.31
C LEU A 361 13.12 57.30 5.79
N GLY A 362 13.81 58.07 6.63
CA GLY A 362 13.90 57.84 8.07
C GLY A 362 12.61 58.13 8.84
N THR A 363 11.72 58.98 8.32
CA THR A 363 10.42 59.29 8.96
C THR A 363 9.34 58.27 8.61
N LEU A 364 9.51 57.49 7.55
CA LEU A 364 8.58 56.43 7.14
C LEU A 364 8.63 55.24 8.10
N LYS A 365 7.46 54.66 8.39
CA LYS A 365 7.29 53.54 9.33
C LYS A 365 7.56 52.19 8.65
N ILE A 366 8.64 52.12 7.89
CA ILE A 366 9.09 50.90 7.19
C ILE A 366 10.12 50.13 8.01
N ALA A 367 10.16 48.80 7.82
CA ALA A 367 11.14 47.96 8.47
C ALA A 367 12.58 48.34 8.05
N PRO A 368 13.58 48.26 8.96
CA PRO A 368 14.96 48.63 8.65
C PRO A 368 15.53 47.92 7.41
N MET A 369 15.24 46.63 7.24
CA MET A 369 15.67 45.86 6.08
C MET A 369 15.12 46.42 4.76
N VAL A 370 13.86 46.87 4.75
CA VAL A 370 13.22 47.47 3.57
C VAL A 370 13.79 48.85 3.28
N ARG A 371 14.10 49.63 4.34
CA ARG A 371 14.80 50.91 4.23
C ARG A 371 16.17 50.77 3.58
N ASP A 372 16.95 49.77 3.99
CA ASP A 372 18.27 49.50 3.43
C ASP A 372 18.18 49.09 1.96
N ALA A 373 17.20 48.23 1.63
CA ALA A 373 16.93 47.84 0.24
C ALA A 373 16.50 49.04 -0.63
N ALA A 374 15.62 49.90 -0.12
CA ALA A 374 15.21 51.11 -0.81
C ALA A 374 16.39 52.05 -1.07
N THR A 375 17.28 52.22 -0.08
CA THR A 375 18.49 53.05 -0.21
C THR A 375 19.45 52.51 -1.27
N ARG A 376 19.70 51.19 -1.29
CA ARG A 376 20.53 50.56 -2.34
C ARG A 376 19.90 50.72 -3.72
N ASN A 377 18.60 50.48 -3.84
CA ASN A 377 17.87 50.64 -5.10
C ASN A 377 17.92 52.08 -5.62
N ALA A 378 17.80 53.06 -4.72
CA ALA A 378 17.90 54.46 -5.08
C ALA A 378 19.31 54.81 -5.60
N ALA A 379 20.37 54.34 -4.92
CA ALA A 379 21.74 54.52 -5.38
C ALA A 379 21.97 53.92 -6.78
N HIS A 380 21.46 52.71 -7.04
CA HIS A 380 21.53 52.09 -8.36
C HIS A 380 20.78 52.88 -9.43
N ARG A 381 19.60 53.44 -9.12
CA ARG A 381 18.83 54.28 -10.05
C ARG A 381 19.58 55.57 -10.39
N THR A 382 20.19 56.21 -9.39
CA THR A 382 21.01 57.41 -9.61
C THR A 382 22.21 57.11 -10.50
N GLN A 383 22.93 56.01 -10.24
CA GLN A 383 24.02 55.54 -11.09
C GLN A 383 23.56 55.27 -12.52
N ALA A 384 22.43 54.57 -12.69
CA ALA A 384 21.89 54.24 -14.01
C ALA A 384 21.41 55.46 -14.81
N ARG A 385 21.02 56.56 -14.16
CA ARG A 385 20.62 57.80 -14.86
C ARG A 385 21.81 58.51 -15.50
N HIS A 386 23.01 58.40 -14.93
CA HIS A 386 24.19 58.92 -15.59
C HIS A 386 24.39 58.16 -16.89
N LYS A 387 23.92 58.75 -18.00
CA LYS A 387 24.15 58.22 -19.34
C LYS A 387 25.64 58.30 -19.58
N HIS A 388 26.31 57.18 -19.37
CA HIS A 388 27.68 57.03 -19.83
C HIS A 388 27.69 57.20 -21.35
N LEU A 389 28.65 57.96 -21.84
CA LEU A 389 28.88 58.07 -23.28
C LEU A 389 29.14 56.67 -23.81
N SER A 390 28.49 56.28 -24.92
CA SER A 390 28.74 54.97 -25.52
C SER A 390 30.20 54.83 -25.90
N LEU A 391 30.73 53.60 -25.87
CA LEU A 391 32.13 53.35 -26.24
C LEU A 391 32.46 53.91 -27.64
N GLY A 392 31.55 53.78 -28.60
CA GLY A 392 31.70 54.36 -29.94
C GLY A 392 31.69 55.90 -29.98
N PHE A 393 31.04 56.56 -29.02
CA PHE A 393 31.17 58.01 -28.85
C PHE A 393 32.51 58.39 -28.23
N LEU A 394 32.95 57.69 -27.18
CA LEU A 394 34.25 57.90 -26.55
C LEU A 394 35.39 57.70 -27.56
N LYS A 395 35.34 56.61 -28.34
CA LYS A 395 36.31 56.31 -29.41
C LYS A 395 36.38 57.44 -30.45
N ARG A 396 35.22 57.94 -30.90
CA ARG A 396 35.17 59.09 -31.83
C ARG A 396 35.70 60.37 -31.21
N ALA A 397 35.38 60.65 -29.94
CA ALA A 397 35.90 61.81 -29.23
C ALA A 397 37.43 61.77 -29.13
N TYR A 398 38.01 60.60 -28.82
CA TYR A 398 39.46 60.39 -28.80
C TYR A 398 40.09 60.59 -30.19
N MET A 399 39.54 59.96 -31.23
CA MET A 399 40.07 60.10 -32.60
C MET A 399 39.99 61.53 -33.14
N ASN A 400 39.06 62.34 -32.63
CA ASN A 400 38.94 63.76 -32.92
C ASN A 400 39.79 64.65 -31.97
N ALA A 401 40.63 64.05 -31.12
CA ALA A 401 41.44 64.73 -30.11
C ALA A 401 40.63 65.62 -29.14
N VAL A 402 39.35 65.28 -28.89
CA VAL A 402 38.49 65.97 -27.93
C VAL A 402 38.78 65.51 -26.50
N ILE A 403 39.17 64.25 -26.33
CA ILE A 403 39.56 63.64 -25.05
C ILE A 403 40.93 62.96 -25.17
N THR A 404 41.60 62.76 -24.05
CA THR A 404 42.88 62.04 -23.97
C THR A 404 42.67 60.52 -24.00
N LEU A 405 43.77 59.76 -24.16
CA LEU A 405 43.73 58.29 -24.08
C LEU A 405 43.30 57.85 -22.67
N ASP A 406 43.85 58.48 -21.63
CA ASP A 406 43.52 58.18 -20.23
C ASP A 406 42.03 58.40 -19.94
N GLU A 407 41.45 59.48 -20.47
CA GLU A 407 40.00 59.77 -20.35
C GLU A 407 39.14 58.73 -21.08
N TYR A 408 39.59 58.25 -22.25
CA TYR A 408 38.94 57.16 -22.97
C TYR A 408 38.96 55.85 -22.16
N LEU A 409 40.13 55.48 -21.63
CA LEU A 409 40.30 54.25 -20.85
C LEU A 409 39.53 54.29 -19.54
N ALA A 410 39.57 55.42 -18.82
CA ALA A 410 38.75 55.63 -17.62
C ALA A 410 37.25 55.56 -17.95
N GLY A 411 36.83 56.10 -19.10
CA GLY A 411 35.45 56.00 -19.58
C GLY A 411 35.03 54.56 -19.92
N ALA A 412 35.93 53.77 -20.51
CA ALA A 412 35.70 52.34 -20.78
C ALA A 412 35.62 51.53 -19.47
N GLN A 413 36.53 51.74 -18.51
CA GLN A 413 36.43 51.11 -17.19
C GLN A 413 35.13 51.45 -16.46
N ALA A 414 34.68 52.72 -16.55
CA ALA A 414 33.41 53.16 -15.97
C ALA A 414 32.18 52.49 -16.64
N LEU A 415 32.30 52.04 -17.88
CA LEU A 415 31.29 51.23 -18.58
C LEU A 415 31.32 49.74 -18.20
N GLY A 416 32.28 49.33 -17.35
CA GLY A 416 32.40 47.95 -16.86
C GLY A 416 33.31 47.05 -17.70
N TYR A 417 34.10 47.61 -18.63
CA TYR A 417 35.11 46.82 -19.33
C TYR A 417 36.23 46.40 -18.36
N THR A 418 36.65 45.14 -18.47
CA THR A 418 37.75 44.59 -17.69
C THR A 418 39.10 45.16 -18.13
N GLN A 419 40.14 45.02 -17.30
CA GLN A 419 41.47 45.55 -17.62
C GLN A 419 42.01 44.97 -18.96
N ASP A 420 41.86 43.66 -19.17
CA ASP A 420 42.29 43.00 -20.42
C ASP A 420 41.55 43.55 -21.65
N GLU A 421 40.25 43.82 -21.53
CA GLU A 421 39.45 44.44 -22.59
C GLU A 421 39.90 45.89 -22.84
N THR A 422 40.26 46.65 -21.81
CA THR A 422 40.78 48.00 -21.98
C THR A 422 42.13 48.03 -22.68
N ASP A 423 43.01 47.07 -22.39
CA ASP A 423 44.30 46.93 -23.07
C ASP A 423 44.11 46.58 -24.56
N LEU A 424 43.13 45.73 -24.88
CA LEU A 424 42.77 45.43 -26.27
C LEU A 424 42.21 46.66 -27.01
N LEU A 425 41.33 47.43 -26.36
CA LEU A 425 40.78 48.66 -26.92
C LEU A 425 41.86 49.73 -27.14
N GLU A 426 42.85 49.81 -26.24
CA GLU A 426 44.02 50.67 -26.42
C GLU A 426 44.82 50.26 -27.66
N GLN A 427 45.14 48.96 -27.80
CA GLN A 427 45.85 48.45 -28.96
C GLN A 427 45.09 48.72 -30.27
N GLU A 428 43.77 48.50 -30.28
CA GLU A 428 42.92 48.81 -31.43
C GLU A 428 42.97 50.29 -31.80
N LEU A 429 42.89 51.19 -30.82
CA LEU A 429 43.01 52.64 -31.01
C LEU A 429 44.36 53.05 -31.59
N LEU A 430 45.46 52.49 -31.07
CA LEU A 430 46.81 52.77 -31.57
C LEU A 430 46.98 52.30 -33.03
N VAL A 431 46.42 51.14 -33.37
CA VAL A 431 46.42 50.62 -34.75
C VAL A 431 45.60 51.53 -35.67
N GLU A 432 44.41 51.95 -35.26
CA GLU A 432 43.57 52.86 -36.05
C GLU A 432 44.20 54.25 -36.21
N GLN A 433 44.81 54.80 -35.17
CA GLN A 433 45.47 56.11 -35.22
C GLN A 433 46.66 56.08 -36.17
N LYS A 434 47.46 55.01 -36.15
CA LYS A 434 48.54 54.79 -37.11
C LYS A 434 48.00 54.70 -38.53
N ALA A 435 46.95 53.90 -38.76
CA ALA A 435 46.32 53.77 -40.07
C ALA A 435 45.75 55.10 -40.59
N ALA A 436 45.17 55.93 -39.70
CA ALA A 436 44.68 57.26 -40.05
C ALA A 436 45.83 58.21 -40.43
N ALA A 437 46.91 58.23 -39.65
CA ALA A 437 48.10 59.03 -39.93
C ALA A 437 48.75 58.64 -41.26
N ASP A 438 48.85 57.34 -41.55
CA ASP A 438 49.39 56.82 -42.81
C ASP A 438 48.51 57.22 -44.00
N LYS A 439 47.18 57.19 -43.86
CA LYS A 439 46.25 57.70 -44.88
C LYS A 439 46.44 59.19 -45.16
N VAL A 440 46.66 60.02 -44.13
CA VAL A 440 46.93 61.46 -44.30
C VAL A 440 48.26 61.68 -45.01
N LYS A 441 49.33 60.98 -44.58
CA LYS A 441 50.65 61.03 -45.25
C LYS A 441 50.56 60.60 -46.71
N ALA A 442 49.85 59.51 -47.00
CA ALA A 442 49.64 59.02 -48.36
C ALA A 442 48.87 60.03 -49.22
N LYS A 443 47.81 60.66 -48.68
CA LYS A 443 47.08 61.74 -49.37
C LYS A 443 47.96 62.95 -49.64
N ALA A 444 48.78 63.37 -48.67
CA ALA A 444 49.71 64.48 -48.82
C ALA A 444 50.78 64.18 -49.89
N ALA A 445 51.36 62.97 -49.88
CA ALA A 445 52.32 62.53 -50.89
C ALA A 445 51.69 62.47 -52.29
N ALA A 446 50.46 61.96 -52.41
CA ALA A 446 49.73 61.93 -53.66
C ALA A 446 49.39 63.34 -54.18
N ALA A 447 49.02 64.27 -53.31
CA ALA A 447 48.78 65.67 -53.66
C ALA A 447 50.08 66.35 -54.13
N ALA A 448 51.20 66.13 -53.43
CA ALA A 448 52.51 66.65 -53.82
C ALA A 448 52.97 66.10 -55.17
N ALA A 449 52.78 64.80 -55.43
CA ALA A 449 53.12 64.17 -56.71
C ALA A 449 52.27 64.72 -57.87
N LYS A 450 50.98 65.00 -57.64
CA LYS A 450 50.11 65.67 -58.63
C LYS A 450 50.56 67.11 -58.88
N ALA A 451 50.90 67.87 -57.85
CA ALA A 451 51.40 69.24 -57.99
C ALA A 451 52.73 69.29 -58.77
N ALA A 452 53.62 68.32 -58.57
CA ALA A 452 54.88 68.21 -59.32
C ALA A 452 54.66 67.95 -60.82
N LYS A 453 53.64 67.15 -61.19
CA LYS A 453 53.28 66.88 -62.59
C LYS A 453 52.58 68.04 -63.29
N ALA A 454 51.94 68.94 -62.54
CA ALA A 454 51.20 70.08 -63.08
C ALA A 454 52.06 71.33 -63.36
N LYS A 455 53.39 71.28 -63.11
CA LYS A 455 54.29 72.38 -63.52
C LYS A 455 54.26 72.49 -65.06
N PRO A 456 53.81 73.63 -65.62
CA PRO A 456 53.65 73.79 -67.06
C PRO A 456 54.98 73.60 -67.76
N ALA A 457 54.95 72.89 -68.89
CA ALA A 457 56.13 72.70 -69.74
C ALA A 457 56.79 74.05 -70.01
N PRO A 458 58.14 74.15 -69.93
CA PRO A 458 58.83 75.39 -70.20
C PRO A 458 58.38 75.95 -71.55
N PRO A 459 58.11 77.27 -71.64
CA PRO A 459 57.61 77.87 -72.87
C PRO A 459 58.55 77.50 -74.02
N THR A 460 57.98 76.92 -75.07
CA THR A 460 58.70 76.50 -76.27
C THR A 460 59.44 77.74 -76.80
N PRO A 461 60.77 77.70 -77.00
CA PRO A 461 61.49 78.85 -77.51
C PRO A 461 60.95 79.18 -78.91
N THR A 462 60.32 80.35 -79.03
CA THR A 462 59.94 80.95 -80.30
C THR A 462 61.23 81.25 -81.08
N VAL A 463 61.43 80.52 -82.17
CA VAL A 463 62.49 80.78 -83.14
C VAL A 463 62.02 81.91 -84.08
N PRO A 464 62.88 82.89 -84.41
CA PRO A 464 62.56 84.09 -85.20
C PRO A 464 62.13 83.83 -86.65
#